data_AF-A0A2N2X6C9-F1
#
_entry.id   AF-A0A2N2X6C9-F1
#
_cell.length_a   1.000
_cell.length_b   1.000
_cell.length_c   1.000
_cell.angle_alpha   90.00
_cell.angle_beta   90.00
_cell.angle_gamma   90.00
#
_symmetry.space_group_name_H-M   'P 1'
#
loop_
_entity.id
_entity.type
_entity.pdbx_description
1 polymer ?
#
loop_
_entity_poly.entity_id
_entity_poly.type
_entity_poly.pdbx_seq_one_letter_code
_entity_poly.pdbx_strand_id
1 'polypeptide(L)' 'MSKKSFALAYGNLPGNIQSNVRDEIMSQCGWATPQYFSMKKNHTRALTDEESEKVEAVFEKYGFNAWTGEPIKVA' A
#
# COMPACT_ATOMS: atom_id res chain seq x y z
N MET A 1 -0.98 -19.48 8.51
CA MET A 1 -0.21 -18.25 8.77
C MET A 1 -0.70 -17.17 7.81
N SER A 2 -1.51 -16.20 8.26
CA SER A 2 -1.88 -15.06 7.43
C SER A 2 -0.63 -14.22 7.17
N LYS A 3 -0.10 -14.29 5.95
CA LYS A 3 1.04 -13.48 5.50
C LYS A 3 0.56 -12.04 5.34
N LYS A 4 0.46 -11.28 6.44
CA LYS A 4 0.26 -9.83 6.38
C LYS A 4 1.45 -9.23 5.63
N SER A 5 1.22 -8.71 4.43
CA SER A 5 2.27 -8.10 3.62
C SER A 5 1.67 -7.04 2.71
N PHE A 6 2.44 -5.97 2.49
CA PHE A 6 2.04 -4.88 1.61
C PHE A 6 1.76 -5.39 0.18
N ALA A 7 2.52 -6.39 -0.29
CA ALA A 7 2.26 -7.09 -1.55
C ALA A 7 0.89 -7.77 -1.58
N LEU A 8 0.51 -8.47 -0.52
CA LEU A 8 -0.80 -9.14 -0.44
C LEU A 8 -1.91 -8.10 -0.41
N ALA A 9 -1.77 -7.08 0.44
CA ALA A 9 -2.77 -6.04 0.59
C ALA A 9 -3.05 -5.33 -0.73
N TYR A 10 -1.99 -4.91 -1.43
CA TYR A 10 -2.11 -4.28 -2.73
C TYR A 10 -2.71 -5.22 -3.78
N GLY A 11 -2.38 -6.51 -3.74
CA GLY A 11 -2.96 -7.53 -4.63
C GLY A 11 -4.45 -7.78 -4.42
N ASN A 12 -4.97 -7.54 -3.21
CA ASN A 12 -6.38 -7.68 -2.86
C ASN A 12 -7.23 -6.46 -3.24
N LEU A 13 -6.60 -5.33 -3.57
CA LEU A 13 -7.31 -4.15 -4.03
C LEU A 13 -7.96 -4.39 -5.40
N PRO A 14 -9.17 -3.86 -5.64
CA PRO A 14 -9.77 -3.79 -6.98
C PRO A 14 -8.84 -3.15 -8.02
N GLY A 15 -8.78 -3.72 -9.23
CA GLY A 15 -7.89 -3.24 -10.29
C GLY A 15 -8.09 -1.77 -10.68
N ASN A 16 -9.32 -1.25 -10.54
CA ASN A 16 -9.65 0.16 -10.80
C ASN A 16 -9.09 1.12 -9.74
N ILE A 17 -8.72 0.65 -8.54
CA ILE A 17 -8.13 1.49 -7.49
C ILE A 17 -6.63 1.25 -7.31
N GLN A 18 -6.11 0.10 -7.73
CA GLN A 18 -4.68 -0.22 -7.61
C GLN A 18 -3.78 0.87 -8.17
N SER A 19 -4.06 1.35 -9.39
CA SER A 19 -3.27 2.42 -10.02
C SER A 19 -3.30 3.70 -9.20
N ASN A 20 -4.48 4.09 -8.69
CA ASN A 20 -4.65 5.31 -7.90
C ASN A 20 -3.92 5.20 -6.55
N VAL A 21 -4.06 4.06 -5.86
CA VAL A 21 -3.36 3.78 -4.59
C VAL A 21 -1.85 3.82 -4.79
N ARG A 22 -1.33 3.19 -5.86
CA ARG A 22 0.09 3.21 -6.18
C ARG A 22 0.59 4.63 -6.40
N ASP A 23 -0.09 5.37 -7.27
CA ASP A 23 0.35 6.71 -7.66
C ASP A 23 0.30 7.67 -6.47
N GLU A 24 -0.70 7.54 -5.59
CA GLU A 24 -0.80 8.35 -4.39
C GLU A 24 0.24 7.96 -3.31
N ILE A 25 0.51 6.67 -3.09
CA ILE A 25 1.62 6.23 -2.22
C ILE A 25 2.95 6.76 -2.75
N MET A 26 3.18 6.64 -4.05
CA MET A 26 4.41 7.16 -4.66
C MET A 26 4.54 8.67 -4.47
N SER A 27 3.44 9.41 -4.62
CA SER A 27 3.39 10.86 -4.38
C SER A 27 3.69 11.21 -2.92
N GLN A 28 3.01 10.57 -1.96
CA GLN A 28 3.19 10.88 -0.53
C GLN A 28 4.56 10.46 0.02
N CYS A 29 5.08 9.33 -0.43
CA CYS A 29 6.39 8.81 -0.02
C CYS A 29 7.56 9.40 -0.83
N GLY A 30 7.30 10.23 -1.85
CA GLY A 30 8.35 10.79 -2.70
C GLY A 30 9.10 9.74 -3.53
N TRP A 31 8.44 8.64 -3.88
CA TRP A 31 9.05 7.58 -4.68
C TRP A 31 9.13 7.99 -6.14
N ALA A 32 10.32 8.41 -6.57
CA ALA A 32 10.56 8.97 -7.88
C ALA A 32 10.26 8.00 -9.06
N THR A 33 10.28 6.68 -8.83
CA THR A 33 10.04 5.70 -9.89
C THR A 33 9.15 4.54 -9.43
N PRO A 34 8.40 3.90 -10.36
CA PRO A 34 7.62 2.69 -10.05
C PRO A 34 8.46 1.53 -9.51
N GLN A 35 9.78 1.56 -9.74
CA GLN A 35 10.71 0.56 -9.25
C GLN A 35 10.86 0.64 -7.72
N TYR A 36 10.84 1.85 -7.14
CA TYR A 36 10.81 2.03 -5.69
C TYR A 36 9.56 1.41 -5.06
N PHE A 37 8.40 1.64 -5.69
CA PHE A 37 7.15 1.01 -5.26
C PHE A 37 7.27 -0.53 -5.26
N SER A 38 7.78 -1.11 -6.35
CA SER A 38 7.97 -2.56 -6.46
C SER A 38 8.93 -3.12 -5.39
N MET A 39 10.04 -2.42 -5.12
CA MET A 39 11.01 -2.81 -4.08
C MET A 39 10.41 -2.80 -2.68
N LYS A 40 9.59 -1.78 -2.35
CA LYS A 40 8.91 -1.67 -1.06
C LYS A 40 7.79 -2.71 -0.93
N LYS A 41 6.99 -2.88 -1.99
CA LYS A 41 5.92 -3.89 -2.08
C LYS A 41 6.45 -5.31 -1.84
N ASN A 42 7.55 -5.67 -2.50
CA ASN A 42 8.10 -7.02 -2.42
C ASN A 42 9.07 -7.21 -1.24
N HIS A 43 9.12 -6.27 -0.28
CA HIS A 43 10.04 -6.28 0.85
C HIS A 43 11.53 -6.39 0.47
N THR A 44 11.89 -6.05 -0.78
CA THR A 44 13.29 -5.93 -1.23
C THR A 44 13.97 -4.72 -0.59
N ARG A 45 13.18 -3.72 -0.20
CA ARG A 45 13.60 -2.59 0.63
C ARG A 45 12.55 -2.40 1.73
N ALA A 46 12.99 -2.28 2.98
CA ALA A 46 12.08 -2.01 4.09
C ALA A 46 11.41 -0.63 3.92
N LEU A 47 10.13 -0.54 4.27
CA LEU A 47 9.47 0.74 4.53
C LEU A 47 10.05 1.33 5.81
N THR A 48 10.28 2.64 5.81
CA THR A 48 10.51 3.42 7.03
C THR A 48 9.19 3.58 7.77
N ASP A 49 9.24 4.02 9.03
CA ASP A 49 8.04 4.26 9.83
C ASP A 49 7.15 5.33 9.17
N GLU A 50 7.74 6.43 8.72
CA GLU A 50 7.02 7.49 7.98
C GLU A 50 6.36 6.99 6.67
N GLU A 51 7.05 6.13 5.91
CA GLU A 51 6.46 5.55 4.70
C GLU A 51 5.34 4.57 5.04
N SER A 52 5.45 3.85 6.16
CA SER A 52 4.43 2.91 6.60
C SER A 52 3.16 3.66 6.99
N GLU A 53 3.27 4.76 7.76
CA GLU A 53 2.14 5.63 8.10
C GLU A 53 1.46 6.20 6.85
N LYS A 54 2.24 6.62 5.85
CA LYS A 54 1.69 7.12 4.57
C LYS A 54 0.98 6.03 3.79
N VAL A 55 1.54 4.82 3.73
CA VAL A 55 0.90 3.67 3.07
C VAL A 55 -0.41 3.32 3.76
N GLU A 56 -0.43 3.29 5.09
CA GLU A 56 -1.64 3.08 5.90
C GLU A 56 -2.70 4.15 5.60
N ALA A 57 -2.33 5.42 5.68
CA ALA A 57 -3.24 6.55 5.41
C ALA A 57 -3.84 6.50 4.00
N VAL A 58 -3.04 6.13 2.97
CA VAL A 58 -3.57 5.99 1.62
C VAL A 58 -4.55 4.82 1.55
N PHE A 59 -4.20 3.64 2.06
CA PHE A 59 -5.12 2.50 2.04
C PHE A 59 -6.43 2.80 2.78
N GLU A 60 -6.36 3.46 3.94
CA GLU A 60 -7.53 3.88 4.72
C GLU A 60 -8.40 4.88 3.95
N LYS A 61 -7.81 5.84 3.23
CA LYS A 61 -8.55 6.77 2.36
C LYS A 61 -9.37 6.04 1.29
N TYR A 62 -8.88 4.91 0.79
CA TYR A 62 -9.61 4.06 -0.15
C TYR A 62 -10.53 3.03 0.55
N GLY A 63 -10.54 2.99 1.88
CA GLY A 63 -11.39 2.09 2.67
C GLY A 63 -10.82 0.68 2.81
N PHE A 64 -9.50 0.50 2.75
CA PHE A 64 -8.83 -0.81 2.84
C PHE A 64 -7.75 -0.81 3.92
N ASN A 65 -7.41 -2.00 4.42
CA ASN A 65 -6.30 -2.21 5.33
C ASN A 65 -4.98 -2.35 4.54
N ALA A 66 -3.93 -1.61 4.91
CA ALA A 66 -2.62 -1.64 4.23
C ALA A 66 -1.85 -2.97 4.31
N TRP A 67 -2.26 -3.91 5.17
CA TRP A 67 -1.54 -5.16 5.42
C TRP A 67 -2.32 -6.40 5.02
N THR A 68 -3.64 -6.32 4.97
CA THR A 68 -4.51 -7.42 4.49
C THR A 68 -5.18 -7.09 3.16
N GLY A 69 -5.32 -5.82 2.80
CA GLY A 69 -6.09 -5.38 1.64
C GLY A 69 -7.59 -5.64 1.78
N GLU A 70 -8.05 -5.96 2.99
CA GLU A 70 -9.46 -6.15 3.28
C GLU A 70 -10.15 -4.80 3.44
N PRO A 71 -11.44 -4.70 3.07
CA PRO A 71 -12.21 -3.48 3.31
C PRO A 71 -12.30 -3.18 4.80
N ILE A 72 -12.00 -1.95 5.18
CA ILE A 72 -12.31 -1.44 6.51
C ILE A 72 -13.80 -1.17 6.52
N LYS A 73 -14.57 -2.05 7.17
CA LYS A 73 -15.98 -1.77 7.46
C LYS A 73 -16.01 -0.57 8.39
N VAL A 74 -16.24 0.62 7.84
CA VAL A 74 -16.66 1.78 8.62
C VAL A 74 -18.06 1.42 9.12
N ALA A 75 -18.16 1.10 10.41
CA ALA A 75 -19.41 0.79 11.09
C ALA A 75 -20.29 2.04 11.23
#